data_AF-A0A164A8W6-F1
#
_entry.id   AF-A0A164A8W6-F1
#
_cell.length_a   1.000
_cell.length_b   1.000
_cell.length_c   1.000
_cell.angle_alpha   90.00
_cell.angle_beta   90.00
_cell.angle_gamma   90.00
#
_symmetry.space_group_name_H-M   'P 1'
#
loop_
_entity.id
_entity.type
_entity.pdbx_description
1 polymer ?
#
loop_
_entity_poly.entity_id
_entity_poly.type
_entity_poly.pdbx_seq_one_letter_code
_entity_poly.pdbx_strand_id
1 'polypeptide(L)'
;MVTLLCWHVLTGEELGGTSLGQRVRRAEQFDPDDVSLLREIRRLQASNAVLTYVDDLVEASFGPPDALARLERGRLKRVQGVRELTPAAVELLGWIVGAAATHLGQEPVVMRADDSLVALDIAAACELDIVSDNRALRRRAVIRGIPVREPTVRSGISVSSFVGLGISETLDGADDVVIALDDGDIALVVGPVAALSDELAGTLQQRRAKTLRVGNLVAAIQLPRGLWREAHRQSLAVWICLGGANAQRPWVADLGAVADLERSDIAADVAGALAQTEDRAFRYARRVDLASVRAAGSVVPRGVRAPTLREPDPSAHLDRVHAATLTTTSPLKPLDVLVAPSP
;
A
#
# COMPACT_ATOMS: atom_id res chain seq x y z
N MET A 1 -13.70 26.86 -0.10
CA MET A 1 -13.79 26.32 1.26
C MET A 1 -12.49 25.64 1.66
N VAL A 2 -12.06 24.50 1.09
CA VAL A 2 -10.73 23.91 1.41
C VAL A 2 -9.58 24.92 1.24
N THR A 3 -9.61 25.74 0.18
CA THR A 3 -8.64 26.85 0.01
C THR A 3 -8.65 27.86 1.15
N LEU A 4 -9.84 28.22 1.67
CA LEU A 4 -9.98 29.18 2.76
C LEU A 4 -9.52 28.57 4.08
N LEU A 5 -9.84 27.30 4.33
CA LEU A 5 -9.35 26.55 5.49
C LEU A 5 -7.81 26.46 5.46
N CYS A 6 -7.22 26.15 4.30
CA CYS A 6 -5.77 26.14 4.15
C CYS A 6 -5.14 27.52 4.44
N TRP A 7 -5.78 28.60 3.97
CA TRP A 7 -5.34 29.97 4.26
C TRP A 7 -5.39 30.27 5.77
N HIS A 8 -6.49 29.91 6.43
CA HIS A 8 -6.64 30.07 7.88
C HIS A 8 -5.55 29.31 8.66
N VAL A 9 -5.29 28.06 8.28
CA VAL A 9 -4.24 27.23 8.90
C VAL A 9 -2.84 27.82 8.73
N LEU A 10 -2.52 28.31 7.52
CA LEU A 10 -1.18 28.85 7.24
C LEU A 10 -0.93 30.21 7.91
N THR A 11 -1.96 31.04 7.96
CA THR A 11 -1.85 32.41 8.48
C THR A 11 -2.10 32.51 9.99
N GLY A 12 -2.89 31.58 10.54
CA GLY A 12 -3.42 31.66 11.90
C GLY A 12 -4.46 32.78 12.08
N GLU A 13 -4.96 33.38 10.99
CA GLU A 13 -5.89 34.51 11.03
C GLU A 13 -7.33 34.06 10.75
N GLU A 14 -8.30 34.68 11.43
CA GLU A 14 -9.71 34.56 11.09
C GLU A 14 -9.99 35.14 9.70
N LEU A 15 -10.86 34.48 8.94
CA LEU A 15 -11.27 34.90 7.61
C LEU A 15 -12.30 36.04 7.68
N GLY A 16 -13.16 36.04 8.70
CA GLY A 16 -14.14 37.05 9.00
C GLY A 16 -13.52 38.45 9.09
N GLY A 17 -14.16 39.44 8.46
CA GLY A 17 -13.67 40.83 8.48
C GLY A 17 -12.46 41.11 7.59
N THR A 18 -11.85 40.10 6.95
CA THR A 18 -10.74 40.32 6.00
C THR A 18 -11.24 40.79 4.63
N SER A 19 -10.49 41.69 4.00
CA SER A 19 -10.66 42.06 2.59
C SER A 19 -9.97 41.05 1.67
N LEU A 20 -10.38 40.99 0.39
CA LEU A 20 -9.70 40.17 -0.61
C LEU A 20 -8.22 40.55 -0.75
N GLY A 21 -7.89 41.85 -0.73
CA GLY A 21 -6.52 42.33 -0.82
C GLY A 21 -5.63 41.86 0.34
N GLN A 22 -6.17 41.84 1.58
CA GLN A 22 -5.46 41.28 2.73
C GLN A 22 -5.23 39.77 2.56
N ARG A 23 -6.24 39.01 2.16
CA ARG A 23 -6.10 37.57 1.92
C ARG A 23 -5.05 37.25 0.85
N VAL A 24 -5.05 38.00 -0.26
CA VAL A 24 -4.05 37.85 -1.32
C VAL A 24 -2.64 38.15 -0.81
N ARG A 25 -2.46 39.27 -0.09
CA ARG A 25 -1.14 39.64 0.47
C ARG A 25 -0.60 38.57 1.42
N ARG A 26 -1.45 38.03 2.30
CA ARG A 26 -1.08 36.93 3.20
C ARG A 26 -0.75 35.66 2.40
N ALA A 27 -1.53 35.33 1.38
CA ALA A 27 -1.22 34.19 0.53
C ALA A 27 0.13 34.35 -0.19
N GLU A 28 0.50 35.55 -0.64
CA GLU A 28 1.83 35.83 -1.24
C GLU A 28 2.97 35.65 -0.23
N GLN A 29 2.74 35.95 1.05
CA GLN A 29 3.73 35.78 2.10
C GLN A 29 4.04 34.29 2.38
N PHE A 30 3.02 33.42 2.34
CA PHE A 30 3.15 32.00 2.69
C PHE A 30 3.28 31.05 1.48
N ASP A 31 2.93 31.51 0.27
CA ASP A 31 3.02 30.77 -0.99
C ASP A 31 3.60 31.67 -2.10
N PRO A 32 4.85 32.16 -1.96
CA PRO A 32 5.45 33.12 -2.89
C PRO A 32 5.59 32.57 -4.31
N ASP A 33 5.86 31.28 -4.45
CA ASP A 33 6.05 30.60 -5.73
C ASP A 33 4.72 30.16 -6.40
N ASP A 34 3.57 30.51 -5.80
CA ASP A 34 2.24 30.14 -6.29
C ASP A 34 2.12 28.63 -6.53
N VAL A 35 2.59 27.81 -5.59
CA VAL A 35 2.63 26.36 -5.73
C VAL A 35 1.44 25.68 -5.05
N SER A 36 0.62 26.39 -4.27
CA SER A 36 -0.47 25.77 -3.51
C SER A 36 -1.74 26.61 -3.28
N LEU A 37 -1.63 27.91 -3.01
CA LEU A 37 -2.69 28.71 -2.41
C LEU A 37 -2.96 30.02 -3.16
N LEU A 38 -1.91 30.71 -3.62
CA LEU A 38 -1.98 32.10 -4.06
C LEU A 38 -2.96 32.33 -5.22
N ARG A 39 -2.78 31.60 -6.33
CA ARG A 39 -3.68 31.70 -7.50
C ARG A 39 -5.12 31.36 -7.17
N GLU A 40 -5.32 30.40 -6.29
CA GLU A 40 -6.64 29.97 -5.86
C GLU A 40 -7.33 31.07 -5.04
N ILE A 41 -6.62 31.72 -4.12
CA ILE A 41 -7.14 32.87 -3.36
C ILE A 41 -7.44 34.06 -4.28
N ARG A 42 -6.57 34.38 -5.24
CA ARG A 42 -6.78 35.47 -6.21
C ARG A 42 -8.06 35.28 -7.03
N ARG A 43 -8.40 34.04 -7.38
CA ARG A 43 -9.58 33.69 -8.19
C ARG A 43 -10.84 33.47 -7.35
N LEU A 44 -10.72 33.33 -6.03
CA LEU A 44 -11.83 32.94 -5.18
C LEU A 44 -12.69 34.14 -4.79
N GLN A 45 -13.93 34.14 -5.26
CA GLN A 45 -14.98 35.04 -4.78
C GLN A 45 -15.80 34.30 -3.71
N ALA A 46 -15.68 34.70 -2.46
CA ALA A 46 -16.42 34.14 -1.32
C ALA A 46 -17.24 35.24 -0.65
N SER A 47 -18.50 34.96 -0.35
CA SER A 47 -19.34 35.86 0.45
C SER A 47 -18.87 35.87 1.91
N ASN A 48 -19.18 36.93 2.66
CA ASN A 48 -18.86 37.02 4.09
C ASN A 48 -19.42 35.83 4.88
N ALA A 49 -20.62 35.36 4.54
CA ALA A 49 -21.21 34.17 5.17
C ALA A 49 -20.34 32.91 5.00
N VAL A 50 -19.66 32.74 3.86
CA VAL A 50 -18.75 31.60 3.64
C VAL A 50 -17.45 31.76 4.43
N LEU A 51 -16.97 32.98 4.62
CA LEU A 51 -15.77 33.25 5.43
C LEU A 51 -16.05 32.91 6.89
N THR A 52 -17.10 33.49 7.47
CA THR A 52 -17.54 33.22 8.85
C THR A 52 -17.83 31.74 9.07
N TYR A 53 -18.50 31.07 8.11
CA TYR A 53 -18.73 29.63 8.21
C TYR A 53 -17.44 28.81 8.35
N VAL A 54 -16.35 29.20 7.67
CA VAL A 54 -15.08 28.46 7.79
C VAL A 54 -14.44 28.69 9.14
N ASP A 55 -14.52 29.91 9.69
CA ASP A 55 -14.02 30.22 11.04
C ASP A 55 -14.82 29.44 12.10
N ASP A 56 -16.15 29.54 12.06
CA ASP A 56 -17.06 28.80 12.95
C ASP A 56 -16.80 27.28 12.88
N LEU A 57 -16.52 26.77 11.68
CA LEU A 57 -16.22 25.35 11.49
C LEU A 57 -14.91 24.95 12.16
N VAL A 58 -13.86 25.78 12.08
CA VAL A 58 -12.58 25.50 12.74
C VAL A 58 -12.78 25.51 14.25
N GLU A 59 -13.47 26.52 14.79
CA GLU A 59 -13.75 26.64 16.23
C GLU A 59 -14.55 25.43 16.76
N ALA A 60 -15.51 24.93 15.98
CA ALA A 60 -16.33 23.78 16.36
C ALA A 60 -15.65 22.41 16.14
N SER A 61 -14.43 22.36 15.60
CA SER A 61 -13.72 21.12 15.23
C SER A 61 -12.59 20.80 16.19
N PHE A 62 -12.21 19.52 16.28
CA PHE A 62 -11.02 19.08 17.04
C PHE A 62 -9.73 19.33 16.24
N GLY A 63 -9.54 20.58 15.82
CA GLY A 63 -8.41 21.03 15.00
C GLY A 63 -8.64 20.97 13.48
N PRO A 64 -7.67 21.48 12.69
CA PRO A 64 -7.81 21.62 11.24
C PRO A 64 -8.09 20.32 10.45
N PRO A 65 -7.50 19.15 10.80
CA PRO A 65 -7.83 17.89 10.13
C PRO A 65 -9.30 17.48 10.29
N ASP A 66 -9.89 17.68 11.48
CA ASP A 66 -11.32 17.40 11.72
C ASP A 66 -12.21 18.39 10.95
N ALA A 67 -11.84 19.67 10.91
CA ALA A 67 -12.54 20.68 10.11
C ALA A 67 -12.55 20.31 8.62
N LEU A 68 -11.40 19.84 8.08
CA LEU A 68 -11.31 19.33 6.71
C LEU A 68 -12.23 18.13 6.50
N ALA A 69 -12.18 17.13 7.38
CA ALA A 69 -13.03 15.95 7.28
C ALA A 69 -14.53 16.32 7.27
N ARG A 70 -14.94 17.30 8.10
CA ARG A 70 -16.32 17.82 8.12
C ARG A 70 -16.70 18.55 6.84
N LEU A 71 -15.81 19.39 6.27
CA LEU A 71 -16.04 20.02 4.96
C LEU A 71 -16.26 18.99 3.86
N GLU A 72 -15.49 17.92 3.87
CA GLU A 72 -15.51 16.91 2.81
C GLU A 72 -16.73 15.98 2.92
N ARG A 73 -17.17 15.68 4.14
CA ARG A 73 -18.42 14.93 4.38
C ARG A 73 -19.66 15.59 3.76
N GLY A 74 -19.73 16.91 3.70
CA GLY A 74 -20.89 17.65 3.20
C GLY A 74 -20.97 17.79 1.66
N ARG A 75 -19.83 17.92 0.97
CA ARG A 75 -19.79 18.25 -0.47
C ARG A 75 -19.31 17.12 -1.38
N LEU A 76 -18.59 16.13 -0.84
CA LEU A 76 -17.81 15.15 -1.63
C LEU A 76 -18.34 13.70 -1.56
N LYS A 77 -19.43 13.47 -0.82
CA LYS A 77 -20.02 12.13 -0.61
C LYS A 77 -20.41 11.37 -1.89
N ARG A 78 -20.69 12.06 -3.01
CA ARG A 78 -21.12 11.41 -4.27
C ARG A 78 -19.99 11.04 -5.24
N VAL A 79 -18.80 11.61 -5.12
CA VAL A 79 -17.69 11.36 -6.08
C VAL A 79 -16.45 10.76 -5.39
N GLN A 80 -16.20 11.10 -4.11
CA GLN A 80 -15.06 10.57 -3.35
C GLN A 80 -15.41 9.43 -2.39
N GLY A 81 -16.68 9.32 -1.95
CA GLY A 81 -17.11 8.25 -1.03
C GLY A 81 -16.81 6.85 -1.56
N VAL A 82 -16.88 6.67 -2.88
CA VAL A 82 -16.62 5.40 -3.59
C VAL A 82 -15.21 4.85 -3.34
N ARG A 83 -14.24 5.66 -2.86
CA ARG A 83 -12.83 5.23 -2.74
C ARG A 83 -12.30 5.21 -1.31
N GLU A 84 -13.15 5.40 -0.30
CA GLU A 84 -12.69 5.54 1.08
C GLU A 84 -12.22 4.20 1.68
N LEU A 85 -10.96 4.18 2.11
CA LEU A 85 -10.36 3.05 2.80
C LEU A 85 -10.73 3.06 4.29
N THR A 86 -10.77 1.88 4.89
CA THR A 86 -10.91 1.77 6.36
C THR A 86 -9.59 2.10 7.06
N PRO A 87 -9.61 2.47 8.35
CA PRO A 87 -8.38 2.68 9.12
C PRO A 87 -7.43 1.48 9.09
N ALA A 88 -7.97 0.26 9.20
CA ALA A 88 -7.19 -0.97 9.10
C ALA A 88 -6.49 -1.13 7.73
N ALA A 89 -7.10 -0.62 6.66
CA ALA A 89 -6.49 -0.65 5.33
C ALA A 89 -5.33 0.34 5.22
N VAL A 90 -5.50 1.54 5.77
CA VAL A 90 -4.43 2.55 5.83
C VAL A 90 -3.27 2.04 6.68
N GLU A 91 -3.55 1.41 7.82
CA GLU A 91 -2.53 0.80 8.68
C GLU A 91 -1.73 -0.29 7.95
N LEU A 92 -2.41 -1.24 7.31
CA LEU A 92 -1.77 -2.31 6.56
C LEU A 92 -0.93 -1.78 5.39
N LEU A 93 -1.45 -0.81 4.64
CA LEU A 93 -0.68 -0.14 3.58
C LEU A 93 0.51 0.63 4.15
N GLY A 94 0.37 1.22 5.34
CA GLY A 94 1.45 1.89 6.06
C GLY A 94 2.57 0.93 6.47
N TRP A 95 2.26 -0.32 6.83
CA TRP A 95 3.30 -1.33 7.08
C TRP A 95 4.11 -1.64 5.82
N ILE A 96 3.44 -1.74 4.66
CA ILE A 96 4.10 -1.98 3.37
C ILE A 96 4.96 -0.77 2.97
N VAL A 97 4.41 0.45 3.05
CA VAL A 97 5.13 1.68 2.71
C VAL A 97 6.30 1.94 3.65
N GLY A 98 6.15 1.70 4.96
CA GLY A 98 7.24 1.83 5.92
C GLY A 98 8.40 0.87 5.64
N ALA A 99 8.10 -0.37 5.20
CA ALA A 99 9.11 -1.32 4.77
C ALA A 99 9.82 -0.87 3.47
N ALA A 100 9.06 -0.32 2.51
CA ALA A 100 9.62 0.25 1.30
C ALA A 100 10.51 1.47 1.58
N ALA A 101 10.11 2.36 2.50
CA ALA A 101 10.91 3.51 2.92
C ALA A 101 12.23 3.07 3.58
N THR A 102 12.15 2.05 4.44
CA THR A 102 13.33 1.45 5.07
C THR A 102 14.28 0.85 4.03
N HIS A 103 13.75 0.24 2.96
CA HIS A 103 14.55 -0.32 1.88
C HIS A 103 15.32 0.73 1.08
N LEU A 104 14.71 1.89 0.80
CA LEU A 104 15.38 2.97 0.06
C LEU A 104 16.57 3.56 0.83
N GLY A 105 16.56 3.50 2.16
CA GLY A 105 17.70 3.72 3.04
C GLY A 105 18.30 5.14 3.08
N GLN A 106 18.06 5.99 2.07
CA GLN A 106 18.56 7.35 1.98
C GLN A 106 17.47 8.32 2.44
N GLU A 107 17.69 8.98 3.59
CA GLU A 107 16.85 10.08 4.03
C GLU A 107 17.19 11.38 3.26
N PRO A 108 16.19 12.21 2.91
CA PRO A 108 14.76 12.02 3.18
C PRO A 108 14.08 11.16 2.11
N VAL A 109 13.36 10.11 2.54
CA VAL A 109 12.39 9.40 1.68
C VAL A 109 11.14 10.26 1.60
N VAL A 110 10.75 10.62 0.37
CA VAL A 110 9.51 11.37 0.12
C VAL A 110 8.50 10.49 -0.58
N MET A 111 7.22 10.75 -0.30
CA MET A 111 6.14 10.06 -0.97
C MET A 111 5.45 10.96 -2.00
N ARG A 112 5.42 10.52 -3.26
CA ARG A 112 4.73 11.19 -4.36
C ARG A 112 3.23 10.93 -4.27
N ALA A 113 2.44 11.99 -4.16
CA ALA A 113 1.00 11.94 -3.93
C ALA A 113 0.25 12.81 -4.94
N ASP A 114 0.28 12.44 -6.23
CA ASP A 114 -0.32 13.28 -7.29
C ASP A 114 -1.82 13.06 -7.50
N ASP A 115 -2.30 11.84 -7.26
CA ASP A 115 -3.64 11.44 -7.71
C ASP A 115 -4.49 10.72 -6.65
N SER A 116 -4.02 10.65 -5.40
CA SER A 116 -4.70 9.87 -4.37
C SER A 116 -4.74 10.51 -2.99
N LEU A 117 -5.96 10.64 -2.43
CA LEU A 117 -6.14 10.96 -1.01
C LEU A 117 -5.64 9.84 -0.09
N VAL A 118 -5.65 8.60 -0.57
CA VAL A 118 -5.10 7.43 0.14
C VAL A 118 -3.61 7.63 0.40
N ALA A 119 -2.89 8.25 -0.54
CA ALA A 119 -1.49 8.59 -0.33
C ALA A 119 -1.36 9.50 0.90
N LEU A 120 -2.17 10.57 1.05
CA LEU A 120 -2.12 11.43 2.24
C LEU A 120 -2.41 10.68 3.55
N ASP A 121 -3.33 9.72 3.53
CA ASP A 121 -3.63 8.88 4.70
C ASP A 121 -2.44 8.02 5.11
N ILE A 122 -1.76 7.43 4.13
CA ILE A 122 -0.58 6.60 4.37
C ILE A 122 0.62 7.44 4.80
N ALA A 123 0.84 8.61 4.19
CA ALA A 123 1.91 9.54 4.59
C ALA A 123 1.75 9.93 6.06
N ALA A 124 0.54 10.31 6.46
CA ALA A 124 0.25 10.65 7.84
C ALA A 124 0.51 9.46 8.79
N ALA A 125 0.13 8.24 8.39
CA ALA A 125 0.35 7.04 9.19
C ALA A 125 1.83 6.62 9.29
N CYS A 126 2.65 6.95 8.29
CA CYS A 126 4.07 6.61 8.23
C CYS A 126 4.98 7.78 8.62
N GLU A 127 4.43 8.94 8.96
CA GLU A 127 5.18 10.18 9.21
C GLU A 127 6.11 10.57 8.04
N LEU A 128 5.64 10.35 6.80
CA LEU A 128 6.40 10.67 5.58
C LEU A 128 6.04 12.04 5.03
N ASP A 129 7.08 12.75 4.60
CA ASP A 129 6.94 13.97 3.81
C ASP A 129 6.42 13.63 2.41
N ILE A 130 5.65 14.54 1.82
CA ILE A 130 5.09 14.33 0.48
C ILE A 130 5.67 15.29 -0.56
N VAL A 131 5.66 14.83 -1.81
CA VAL A 131 5.79 15.68 -3.01
C VAL A 131 4.52 15.51 -3.84
N SER A 132 4.00 16.61 -4.37
CA SER A 132 2.80 16.59 -5.20
C SER A 132 2.76 17.80 -6.10
N ASP A 133 2.48 17.60 -7.38
CA ASP A 133 2.20 18.69 -8.33
C ASP A 133 0.73 19.16 -8.23
N ASN A 134 -0.12 18.33 -7.61
CA ASN A 134 -1.53 18.62 -7.40
C ASN A 134 -1.75 19.63 -6.25
N ARG A 135 -2.00 20.89 -6.61
CA ARG A 135 -2.27 21.98 -5.66
C ARG A 135 -3.38 21.65 -4.65
N ALA A 136 -4.40 20.89 -5.07
CA ALA A 136 -5.50 20.53 -4.19
C ALA A 136 -5.10 19.48 -3.13
N LEU A 137 -4.14 18.60 -3.42
CA LEU A 137 -3.55 17.69 -2.45
C LEU A 137 -2.56 18.40 -1.54
N ARG A 138 -1.72 19.30 -2.08
CA ARG A 138 -0.81 20.13 -1.27
C ARG A 138 -1.55 20.92 -0.18
N ARG A 139 -2.68 21.57 -0.52
CA ARG A 139 -3.52 22.26 0.48
C ARG A 139 -4.07 21.34 1.57
N ARG A 140 -4.45 20.11 1.20
CA ARG A 140 -4.93 19.12 2.19
C ARG A 140 -3.82 18.62 3.08
N ALA A 141 -2.63 18.39 2.53
CA ALA A 141 -1.45 18.02 3.29
C ALA A 141 -1.11 19.09 4.34
N VAL A 142 -1.10 20.37 3.94
CA VAL A 142 -0.92 21.51 4.84
C VAL A 142 -1.96 21.52 5.97
N ILE A 143 -3.25 21.39 5.65
CA ILE A 143 -4.31 21.35 6.67
C ILE A 143 -4.15 20.15 7.61
N ARG A 144 -3.61 19.03 7.11
CA ARG A 144 -3.35 17.81 7.88
C ARG A 144 -2.02 17.84 8.66
N GLY A 145 -1.21 18.89 8.51
CA GLY A 145 0.12 18.97 9.11
C GLY A 145 1.15 18.03 8.48
N ILE A 146 0.90 17.53 7.26
CA ILE A 146 1.85 16.67 6.53
C ILE A 146 2.85 17.60 5.81
N PRO A 147 4.17 17.48 6.06
CA PRO A 147 5.15 18.32 5.40
C PRO A 147 5.17 18.09 3.89
N VAL A 148 5.17 19.17 3.12
CA VAL A 148 5.22 19.15 1.65
C VAL A 148 6.58 19.66 1.20
N ARG A 149 7.33 18.82 0.47
CA ARG A 149 8.65 19.15 -0.09
C ARG A 149 8.51 19.65 -1.53
N GLU A 150 9.56 20.31 -2.00
CA GLU A 150 9.75 20.63 -3.40
C GLU A 150 10.22 19.40 -4.19
N PRO A 151 9.90 19.31 -5.50
CA PRO A 151 10.13 18.11 -6.32
C PRO A 151 11.59 17.83 -6.71
N THR A 152 12.56 18.14 -5.84
CA THR A 152 13.99 17.97 -6.12
C THR A 152 14.55 16.60 -5.72
N VAL A 153 13.74 15.75 -5.09
CA VAL A 153 14.15 14.42 -4.62
C VAL A 153 13.99 13.40 -5.75
N ARG A 154 15.08 12.70 -6.08
CA ARG A 154 15.15 11.74 -7.19
C ARG A 154 14.67 10.33 -6.85
N SER A 155 14.59 10.00 -5.57
CA SER A 155 14.19 8.67 -5.11
C SER A 155 12.95 8.78 -4.24
N GLY A 156 11.85 8.20 -4.68
CA GLY A 156 10.55 8.37 -4.06
C GLY A 156 9.74 7.10 -3.99
N ILE A 157 8.79 7.11 -3.06
CA ILE A 157 7.71 6.13 -3.03
C ILE A 157 6.50 6.80 -3.67
N SER A 158 5.86 6.18 -4.65
CA SER A 158 4.56 6.64 -5.15
C SER A 158 3.46 5.69 -4.71
N VAL A 159 2.30 6.23 -4.33
CA VAL A 159 1.11 5.43 -4.01
C VAL A 159 -0.05 5.84 -4.90
N SER A 160 -0.44 4.93 -5.79
CA SER A 160 -1.54 5.12 -6.73
C SER A 160 -2.70 4.21 -6.35
N SER A 161 -3.86 4.81 -6.08
CA SER A 161 -5.08 4.06 -5.73
C SER A 161 -6.13 4.16 -6.83
N PHE A 162 -6.46 3.00 -7.40
CA PHE A 162 -7.51 2.78 -8.39
C PHE A 162 -8.74 2.11 -7.78
N VAL A 163 -8.88 2.15 -6.45
CA VAL A 163 -10.05 1.63 -5.74
C VAL A 163 -11.32 2.32 -6.27
N GLY A 164 -12.35 1.54 -6.54
CA GLY A 164 -13.62 2.03 -7.09
C GLY A 164 -13.62 2.28 -8.61
N LEU A 165 -12.50 2.05 -9.31
CA LEU A 165 -12.46 2.08 -10.78
C LEU A 165 -12.82 0.73 -11.40
N GLY A 166 -13.18 0.75 -12.69
CA GLY A 166 -13.38 -0.46 -13.47
C GLY A 166 -12.06 -1.20 -13.74
N ILE A 167 -12.16 -2.48 -14.18
CA ILE A 167 -10.98 -3.31 -14.46
C ILE A 167 -10.09 -2.66 -15.54
N SER A 168 -10.68 -2.19 -16.64
CA SER A 168 -9.92 -1.55 -17.72
C SER A 168 -9.17 -0.31 -17.24
N GLU A 169 -9.87 0.61 -16.56
CA GLU A 169 -9.28 1.86 -16.04
C GLU A 169 -8.18 1.58 -15.02
N THR A 170 -8.36 0.56 -14.17
CA THR A 170 -7.33 0.12 -13.21
C THR A 170 -6.08 -0.39 -13.93
N LEU A 171 -6.25 -1.20 -14.99
CA LEU A 171 -5.12 -1.73 -15.75
C LEU A 171 -4.41 -0.64 -16.55
N ASP A 172 -5.15 0.30 -17.14
CA ASP A 172 -4.58 1.42 -17.88
C ASP A 172 -3.78 2.33 -16.92
N GLY A 173 -4.33 2.67 -15.76
CA GLY A 173 -3.60 3.42 -14.74
C GLY A 173 -2.39 2.67 -14.13
N ALA A 174 -2.48 1.34 -13.99
CA ALA A 174 -1.34 0.53 -13.56
C ALA A 174 -0.23 0.49 -14.62
N ASP A 175 -0.57 0.45 -15.92
CA ASP A 175 0.39 0.56 -17.03
C ASP A 175 1.13 1.90 -16.95
N ASP A 176 0.39 3.01 -16.80
CA ASP A 176 0.95 4.35 -16.71
C ASP A 176 1.94 4.48 -15.53
N VAL A 177 1.57 3.97 -14.35
CA VAL A 177 2.45 3.99 -13.16
C VAL A 177 3.72 3.17 -13.39
N VAL A 178 3.59 1.97 -13.95
CA VAL A 178 4.75 1.07 -14.15
C VAL A 178 5.69 1.61 -15.24
N ILE A 179 5.16 2.26 -16.28
CA ILE A 179 5.93 2.86 -17.38
C ILE A 179 6.65 4.13 -16.93
N ALA A 180 6.02 4.95 -16.08
CA ALA A 180 6.60 6.19 -15.58
C ALA A 180 7.58 6.01 -14.42
N LEU A 181 7.81 4.76 -13.97
CA LEU A 181 8.64 4.46 -12.80
C LEU A 181 10.14 4.55 -13.16
N ASP A 182 10.82 5.53 -12.56
CA ASP A 182 12.27 5.70 -12.71
C ASP A 182 13.07 4.59 -12.01
N ASP A 183 14.30 4.34 -12.48
CA ASP A 183 15.18 3.32 -11.90
C ASP A 183 15.45 3.57 -10.41
N GLY A 184 15.17 2.57 -9.58
CA GLY A 184 15.31 2.63 -8.13
C GLY A 184 14.10 3.20 -7.37
N ASP A 185 13.12 3.80 -8.07
CA ASP A 185 11.87 4.24 -7.43
C ASP A 185 10.93 3.09 -7.14
N ILE A 186 10.11 3.27 -6.09
CA ILE A 186 9.13 2.28 -5.67
C ILE A 186 7.72 2.82 -5.92
N ALA A 187 6.89 2.03 -6.60
CA ALA A 187 5.47 2.34 -6.75
C ALA A 187 4.60 1.27 -6.09
N LEU A 188 3.60 1.72 -5.32
CA LEU A 188 2.52 0.89 -4.81
C LEU A 188 1.25 1.18 -5.61
N VAL A 189 0.75 0.17 -6.30
CA VAL A 189 -0.51 0.23 -7.03
C VAL A 189 -1.58 -0.51 -6.25
N VAL A 190 -2.56 0.22 -5.75
CA VAL A 190 -3.69 -0.31 -4.96
C VAL A 190 -4.94 -0.34 -5.84
N GLY A 191 -5.61 -1.48 -5.92
CA GLY A 191 -6.81 -1.61 -6.75
C GLY A 191 -7.64 -2.86 -6.44
N PRO A 192 -8.74 -3.08 -7.16
CA PRO A 192 -9.56 -4.28 -6.97
C PRO A 192 -8.79 -5.56 -7.35
N VAL A 193 -8.95 -6.62 -6.54
CA VAL A 193 -8.39 -7.96 -6.82
C VAL A 193 -8.79 -8.46 -8.20
N ALA A 194 -10.02 -8.17 -8.64
CA ALA A 194 -10.53 -8.57 -9.95
C ALA A 194 -9.66 -8.08 -11.12
N ALA A 195 -8.96 -6.95 -10.97
CA ALA A 195 -8.06 -6.41 -12.00
C ALA A 195 -6.61 -6.87 -11.78
N LEU A 196 -6.10 -6.70 -10.57
CA LEU A 196 -4.67 -6.83 -10.26
C LEU A 196 -4.25 -8.27 -9.94
N SER A 197 -5.17 -9.14 -9.52
CA SER A 197 -4.82 -10.46 -8.94
C SER A 197 -5.55 -11.63 -9.58
N ASP A 198 -6.87 -11.55 -9.76
CA ASP A 198 -7.69 -12.66 -10.25
C ASP A 198 -7.34 -13.06 -11.69
N GLU A 199 -7.85 -14.20 -12.14
CA GLU A 199 -7.75 -14.62 -13.54
C GLU A 199 -8.50 -13.64 -14.46
N LEU A 200 -7.84 -13.25 -15.55
CA LEU A 200 -8.43 -12.41 -16.60
C LEU A 200 -8.37 -13.16 -17.93
N ALA A 201 -9.25 -12.80 -18.86
CA ALA A 201 -9.31 -13.37 -20.19
C ALA A 201 -9.26 -12.28 -21.29
N GLY A 202 -8.92 -12.70 -22.50
CA GLY A 202 -8.97 -11.87 -23.70
C GLY A 202 -8.12 -10.60 -23.61
N THR A 203 -8.71 -9.48 -24.00
CA THR A 203 -8.02 -8.17 -24.10
C THR A 203 -7.52 -7.66 -22.75
N LEU A 204 -8.26 -7.91 -21.65
CA LEU A 204 -7.86 -7.48 -20.30
C LEU A 204 -6.61 -8.23 -19.82
N GLN A 205 -6.53 -9.54 -20.07
CA GLN A 205 -5.33 -10.31 -19.77
C GLN A 205 -4.15 -9.89 -20.64
N GLN A 206 -4.38 -9.60 -21.92
CA GLN A 206 -3.32 -9.10 -22.81
C GLN A 206 -2.76 -7.76 -22.33
N ARG A 207 -3.62 -6.84 -21.88
CA ARG A 207 -3.21 -5.57 -21.26
C ARG A 207 -2.39 -5.79 -20.01
N ARG A 208 -2.89 -6.58 -19.06
CA ARG A 208 -2.15 -6.91 -17.84
C ARG A 208 -0.80 -7.56 -18.15
N ALA A 209 -0.77 -8.51 -19.08
CA ALA A 209 0.47 -9.17 -19.50
C ALA A 209 1.46 -8.21 -20.19
N LYS A 210 0.98 -7.15 -20.85
CA LYS A 210 1.82 -6.07 -21.39
C LYS A 210 2.45 -5.26 -20.26
N THR A 211 1.68 -4.85 -19.25
CA THR A 211 2.22 -4.12 -18.08
C THR A 211 3.25 -4.97 -17.33
N LEU A 212 2.96 -6.25 -17.10
CA LEU A 212 3.88 -7.18 -16.43
C LEU A 212 5.14 -7.50 -17.24
N ARG A 213 5.19 -7.22 -18.56
CA ARG A 213 6.41 -7.41 -19.38
C ARG A 213 7.51 -6.43 -19.01
N VAL A 214 7.19 -5.29 -18.40
CA VAL A 214 8.18 -4.29 -17.98
C VAL A 214 9.13 -4.90 -16.93
N GLY A 215 8.65 -5.85 -16.12
CA GLY A 215 9.50 -6.55 -15.14
C GLY A 215 9.75 -5.76 -13.86
N ASN A 216 8.99 -4.69 -13.61
CA ASN A 216 9.12 -3.90 -12.38
C ASN A 216 8.35 -4.51 -11.20
N LEU A 217 7.39 -5.41 -11.42
CA LEU A 217 6.63 -6.04 -10.33
C LEU A 217 7.54 -6.96 -9.51
N VAL A 218 7.81 -6.60 -8.26
CA VAL A 218 8.60 -7.42 -7.33
C VAL A 218 7.72 -8.19 -6.34
N ALA A 219 6.55 -7.66 -6.01
CA ALA A 219 5.56 -8.38 -5.21
C ALA A 219 4.11 -8.02 -5.55
N ALA A 220 3.20 -8.98 -5.38
CA ALA A 220 1.75 -8.76 -5.47
C ALA A 220 1.03 -9.40 -4.27
N ILE A 221 0.27 -8.59 -3.56
CA ILE A 221 -0.37 -8.96 -2.30
C ILE A 221 -1.87 -8.77 -2.42
N GLN A 222 -2.64 -9.83 -2.20
CA GLN A 222 -4.07 -9.74 -2.00
C GLN A 222 -4.36 -9.43 -0.52
N LEU A 223 -5.11 -8.36 -0.27
CA LEU A 223 -5.45 -7.90 1.08
C LEU A 223 -6.73 -8.57 1.61
N PRO A 224 -6.92 -8.62 2.95
CA PRO A 224 -8.18 -9.03 3.55
C PRO A 224 -9.41 -8.26 3.04
N ARG A 225 -10.59 -8.88 3.17
CA ARG A 225 -11.87 -8.21 2.92
C ARG A 225 -12.17 -7.19 4.01
N GLY A 226 -13.14 -6.31 3.76
CA GLY A 226 -13.58 -5.29 4.71
C GLY A 226 -12.72 -4.03 4.72
N LEU A 227 -11.64 -3.99 3.92
CA LEU A 227 -10.71 -2.87 3.87
C LEU A 227 -11.22 -1.67 3.06
N TRP A 228 -12.24 -1.87 2.24
CA TRP A 228 -12.92 -0.83 1.48
C TRP A 228 -14.31 -0.56 2.07
N ARG A 229 -14.57 0.69 2.48
CA ARG A 229 -15.79 1.07 3.22
C ARG A 229 -17.08 0.85 2.43
N GLU A 230 -17.10 1.24 1.16
CA GLU A 230 -18.30 1.15 0.30
C GLU A 230 -18.54 -0.27 -0.23
N ALA A 231 -17.50 -1.09 -0.35
CA ALA A 231 -17.61 -2.47 -0.85
C ALA A 231 -16.88 -3.46 0.05
N HIS A 232 -17.33 -3.57 1.31
CA HIS A 232 -16.74 -4.43 2.36
C HIS A 232 -16.54 -5.91 1.96
N ARG A 233 -17.29 -6.43 0.99
CA ARG A 233 -17.16 -7.82 0.50
C ARG A 233 -16.10 -7.99 -0.57
N GLN A 234 -15.67 -6.91 -1.20
CA GLN A 234 -14.62 -6.92 -2.21
C GLN A 234 -13.26 -6.87 -1.53
N SER A 235 -12.33 -7.68 -2.05
CA SER A 235 -10.93 -7.64 -1.65
C SER A 235 -10.17 -6.64 -2.52
N LEU A 236 -9.16 -6.02 -1.93
CA LEU A 236 -8.20 -5.17 -2.63
C LEU A 236 -6.89 -5.94 -2.84
N ALA A 237 -6.10 -5.50 -3.81
CA ALA A 237 -4.77 -5.99 -4.09
C ALA A 237 -3.78 -4.82 -4.15
N VAL A 238 -2.54 -5.11 -3.82
CA VAL A 238 -1.41 -4.19 -3.90
C VAL A 238 -0.35 -4.83 -4.76
N TRP A 239 0.06 -4.12 -5.82
CA TRP A 239 1.32 -4.41 -6.50
C TRP A 239 2.40 -3.51 -5.95
N ILE A 240 3.56 -4.10 -5.69
CA ILE A 240 4.78 -3.41 -5.30
C ILE A 240 5.72 -3.51 -6.49
N CYS A 241 6.01 -2.37 -7.08
CA CYS A 241 6.86 -2.23 -8.26
C CYS A 241 8.14 -1.50 -7.87
N LEU A 242 9.28 -1.96 -8.41
CA LEU A 242 10.58 -1.34 -8.27
C LEU A 242 11.13 -1.05 -9.67
N GLY A 243 11.47 0.21 -9.95
CA GLY A 243 11.99 0.63 -11.24
C GLY A 243 13.34 -0.01 -11.53
N GLY A 244 13.50 -0.55 -12.74
CA GLY A 244 14.72 -1.24 -13.16
C GLY A 244 14.91 -2.63 -12.54
N ALA A 245 13.92 -3.17 -11.80
CA ALA A 245 14.07 -4.43 -11.08
C ALA A 245 14.34 -5.64 -11.99
N ASN A 246 13.76 -5.65 -13.21
CA ASN A 246 13.81 -6.78 -14.16
C ASN A 246 13.39 -8.13 -13.55
N ALA A 247 12.49 -8.09 -12.56
CA ALA A 247 12.03 -9.24 -11.79
C ALA A 247 11.25 -10.23 -12.66
N GLN A 248 11.79 -11.45 -12.83
CA GLN A 248 11.12 -12.52 -13.57
C GLN A 248 10.22 -13.39 -12.69
N ARG A 249 10.49 -13.42 -11.38
CA ARG A 249 9.68 -14.20 -10.44
C ARG A 249 9.37 -13.38 -9.17
N PRO A 250 8.29 -12.58 -9.18
CA PRO A 250 7.85 -11.81 -8.04
C PRO A 250 7.35 -12.70 -6.91
N TRP A 251 7.26 -12.09 -5.74
CA TRP A 251 6.68 -12.66 -4.55
C TRP A 251 5.18 -12.40 -4.48
N VAL A 252 4.37 -13.42 -4.20
CA VAL A 252 2.92 -13.29 -4.11
C VAL A 252 2.38 -13.82 -2.81
N ALA A 253 1.39 -13.14 -2.25
CA ALA A 253 0.78 -13.49 -0.97
C ALA A 253 -0.73 -13.23 -0.97
N ASP A 254 -1.52 -14.18 -0.48
CA ASP A 254 -2.93 -13.96 -0.14
C ASP A 254 -3.08 -13.78 1.38
N LEU A 255 -3.04 -12.52 1.82
CA LEU A 255 -3.23 -12.16 3.22
C LEU A 255 -4.68 -12.31 3.66
N GLY A 256 -5.64 -12.35 2.72
CA GLY A 256 -7.04 -12.61 3.05
C GLY A 256 -7.31 -14.02 3.57
N ALA A 257 -6.34 -14.93 3.42
CA ALA A 257 -6.41 -16.26 3.96
C ALA A 257 -5.81 -16.34 5.40
N VAL A 258 -5.02 -15.36 5.83
CA VAL A 258 -4.33 -15.34 7.12
C VAL A 258 -5.22 -14.69 8.18
N ALA A 259 -5.31 -15.29 9.38
CA ALA A 259 -6.11 -14.76 10.48
C ALA A 259 -5.39 -13.61 11.20
N ASP A 260 -4.13 -13.84 11.56
CA ASP A 260 -3.33 -12.90 12.34
C ASP A 260 -2.14 -12.41 11.51
N LEU A 261 -2.16 -11.11 11.21
CA LEU A 261 -1.10 -10.44 10.46
C LEU A 261 -0.17 -9.72 11.41
N GLU A 262 1.14 -9.97 11.29
CA GLU A 262 2.16 -9.29 12.07
C GLU A 262 2.91 -8.25 11.22
N ARG A 263 3.02 -7.03 11.76
CA ARG A 263 3.72 -5.92 11.10
C ARG A 263 5.15 -6.26 10.70
N SER A 264 5.89 -6.91 11.60
CA SER A 264 7.30 -7.26 11.43
C SER A 264 7.51 -8.28 10.30
N ASP A 265 6.66 -9.31 10.25
CA ASP A 265 6.66 -10.32 9.20
C ASP A 265 6.30 -9.73 7.82
N ILE A 266 5.29 -8.85 7.75
CA ILE A 266 4.94 -8.15 6.50
C ILE A 266 6.10 -7.26 6.05
N ALA A 267 6.70 -6.50 6.97
CA ALA A 267 7.83 -5.65 6.64
C ALA A 267 9.03 -6.46 6.15
N ALA A 268 9.30 -7.61 6.77
CA ALA A 268 10.37 -8.51 6.36
C ALA A 268 10.14 -9.10 4.96
N ASP A 269 8.92 -9.57 4.66
CA ASP A 269 8.55 -10.09 3.35
C ASP A 269 8.67 -9.00 2.26
N VAL A 270 8.18 -7.78 2.54
CA VAL A 270 8.27 -6.65 1.60
C VAL A 270 9.73 -6.25 1.36
N ALA A 271 10.55 -6.13 2.41
CA ALA A 271 11.96 -5.82 2.28
C ALA A 271 12.73 -6.89 1.51
N GLY A 272 12.42 -8.17 1.73
CA GLY A 272 13.00 -9.29 0.99
C GLY A 272 12.63 -9.26 -0.49
N ALA A 273 11.37 -8.94 -0.80
CA ALA A 273 10.90 -8.81 -2.18
C ALA A 273 11.58 -7.65 -2.92
N LEU A 274 11.71 -6.48 -2.28
CA LEU A 274 12.39 -5.32 -2.83
C LEU A 274 13.89 -5.57 -3.04
N ALA A 275 14.54 -6.24 -2.10
CA ALA A 275 15.94 -6.67 -2.24
C ALA A 275 16.14 -7.80 -3.27
N GLN A 276 15.07 -8.38 -3.80
CA GLN A 276 15.08 -9.50 -4.75
C GLN A 276 15.93 -10.70 -4.29
N THR A 277 16.04 -10.93 -2.98
CA THR A 277 16.85 -12.00 -2.39
C THR A 277 16.00 -13.23 -2.06
N GLU A 278 16.64 -14.41 -2.09
CA GLU A 278 16.08 -15.67 -1.59
C GLU A 278 16.67 -16.08 -0.23
N ASP A 279 17.61 -15.31 0.31
CA ASP A 279 18.37 -15.64 1.53
C ASP A 279 17.54 -15.44 2.82
N ARG A 280 16.23 -15.21 2.68
CA ARG A 280 15.31 -14.96 3.80
C ARG A 280 14.15 -15.94 3.79
N ALA A 281 13.73 -16.31 4.99
CA ALA A 281 12.49 -17.05 5.19
C ALA A 281 11.30 -16.09 5.09
N PHE A 282 10.52 -16.21 4.02
CA PHE A 282 9.29 -15.45 3.84
C PHE A 282 8.17 -16.10 4.67
N ARG A 283 7.41 -15.28 5.39
CA ARG A 283 6.31 -15.76 6.25
C ARG A 283 5.03 -15.99 5.46
N TYR A 284 4.70 -15.06 4.58
CA TYR A 284 3.43 -15.04 3.84
C TYR A 284 3.65 -15.22 2.35
N ALA A 285 4.73 -14.68 1.78
CA ALA A 285 4.92 -14.64 0.35
C ALA A 285 5.59 -15.89 -0.24
N ARG A 286 5.29 -16.19 -1.50
CA ARG A 286 5.91 -17.25 -2.29
C ARG A 286 6.26 -16.75 -3.70
N ARG A 287 7.34 -17.23 -4.30
CA ARG A 287 7.69 -16.92 -5.70
C ARG A 287 6.74 -17.57 -6.71
N VAL A 288 6.41 -16.83 -7.75
CA VAL A 288 5.72 -17.32 -8.97
C VAL A 288 6.45 -16.86 -10.22
N ASP A 289 6.35 -17.62 -11.31
CA ASP A 289 6.94 -17.25 -12.60
C ASP A 289 6.02 -16.31 -13.38
N LEU A 290 6.50 -15.11 -13.74
CA LEU A 290 5.73 -14.16 -14.55
C LEU A 290 5.36 -14.73 -15.91
N ALA A 291 6.18 -15.62 -16.49
CA ALA A 291 5.84 -16.25 -17.76
C ALA A 291 4.53 -17.04 -17.65
N SER A 292 4.34 -17.77 -16.54
CA SER A 292 3.10 -18.51 -16.26
C SER A 292 1.92 -17.56 -15.99
N VAL A 293 2.13 -16.51 -15.20
CA VAL A 293 1.09 -15.49 -14.91
C VAL A 293 0.62 -14.80 -16.20
N ARG A 294 1.55 -14.45 -17.09
CA ARG A 294 1.25 -13.79 -18.37
C ARG A 294 0.49 -14.68 -19.35
N ALA A 295 0.70 -16.00 -19.31
CA ALA A 295 0.08 -16.93 -20.24
C ALA A 295 -1.45 -17.04 -20.06
N ALA A 296 -1.93 -17.21 -18.84
CA ALA A 296 -3.37 -17.19 -18.50
C ALA A 296 -3.62 -17.19 -16.97
N GLY A 297 -2.60 -16.90 -16.16
CA GLY A 297 -2.68 -17.12 -14.72
C GLY A 297 -3.32 -15.95 -13.96
N SER A 298 -3.88 -16.28 -12.80
CA SER A 298 -4.01 -15.33 -11.69
C SER A 298 -2.61 -14.88 -11.24
N VAL A 299 -2.45 -13.58 -10.94
CA VAL A 299 -1.19 -13.05 -10.38
C VAL A 299 -1.02 -13.53 -8.95
N VAL A 300 -2.10 -13.49 -8.15
CA VAL A 300 -2.12 -13.97 -6.76
C VAL A 300 -3.17 -15.08 -6.65
N PRO A 301 -2.78 -16.35 -6.81
CA PRO A 301 -3.71 -17.46 -6.64
C PRO A 301 -4.34 -17.45 -5.24
N ARG A 302 -5.63 -17.78 -5.15
CA ARG A 302 -6.34 -17.81 -3.86
C ARG A 302 -5.69 -18.78 -2.89
N GLY A 303 -5.49 -18.32 -1.66
CA GLY A 303 -4.85 -19.08 -0.60
C GLY A 303 -3.34 -19.27 -0.77
N VAL A 304 -2.69 -18.60 -1.74
CA VAL A 304 -1.24 -18.70 -1.92
C VAL A 304 -0.52 -18.17 -0.67
N ARG A 305 0.40 -18.97 -0.14
CA ARG A 305 1.25 -18.63 0.99
C ARG A 305 2.64 -19.22 0.84
N ALA A 306 3.57 -18.71 1.65
CA ALA A 306 4.88 -19.30 1.84
C ALA A 306 4.74 -20.81 2.17
N PRO A 307 5.61 -21.67 1.60
CA PRO A 307 5.62 -23.08 1.94
C PRO A 307 6.07 -23.25 3.39
N THR A 308 5.16 -23.67 4.27
CA THR A 308 5.53 -24.13 5.61
C THR A 308 6.13 -25.52 5.48
N LEU A 309 7.37 -25.70 5.95
CA LEU A 309 7.85 -27.05 6.28
C LEU A 309 6.85 -27.62 7.28
N ARG A 310 6.07 -28.62 6.88
CA ARG A 310 5.26 -29.37 7.83
C ARG A 310 6.24 -29.97 8.83
N GLU A 311 6.21 -29.48 10.06
CA GLU A 311 6.74 -30.27 11.17
C GLU A 311 6.05 -31.63 11.08
N PRO A 312 6.82 -32.73 10.94
CA PRO A 312 6.20 -34.04 10.93
C PRO A 312 5.43 -34.18 12.23
N ASP A 313 4.14 -34.48 12.13
CA ASP A 313 3.30 -34.80 13.29
C ASP A 313 4.09 -35.78 14.18
N PRO A 314 4.44 -35.39 15.42
CA PRO A 314 5.29 -36.20 16.28
C PRO A 314 4.72 -37.61 16.47
N SER A 315 3.38 -37.74 16.43
CA SER A 315 2.71 -39.04 16.47
C SER A 315 2.99 -39.87 15.21
N ALA A 316 2.85 -39.28 14.02
CA ALA A 316 3.15 -39.94 12.74
C ALA A 316 4.65 -40.21 12.51
N HIS A 317 5.55 -39.52 13.22
CA HIS A 317 6.98 -39.82 13.22
C HIS A 317 7.30 -40.99 14.16
N LEU A 318 6.77 -40.98 15.39
CA LEU A 318 6.89 -42.10 16.32
C LEU A 318 6.30 -43.38 15.76
N ASP A 319 5.14 -43.31 15.11
CA ASP A 319 4.49 -44.46 14.47
C ASP A 319 5.32 -45.01 13.30
N ARG A 320 5.99 -44.14 12.52
CA ARG A 320 6.91 -44.57 11.46
C ARG A 320 8.19 -45.19 12.01
N VAL A 321 8.74 -44.64 13.08
CA VAL A 321 9.91 -45.21 13.77
C VAL A 321 9.54 -46.56 14.36
N HIS A 322 8.40 -46.69 15.05
CA HIS A 322 7.88 -47.95 15.56
C HIS A 322 7.67 -48.98 14.44
N ALA A 323 7.04 -48.60 13.33
CA ALA A 323 6.83 -49.49 12.19
C ALA A 323 8.15 -49.96 11.56
N ALA A 324 9.14 -49.07 11.44
CA ALA A 324 10.47 -49.40 10.93
C ALA A 324 11.28 -50.29 11.90
N THR A 325 11.08 -50.13 13.21
CA THR A 325 11.73 -50.95 14.24
C THR A 325 11.10 -52.34 14.30
N LEU A 326 9.79 -52.46 14.06
CA LEU A 326 9.08 -53.74 13.95
C LEU A 326 9.45 -54.53 12.68
N THR A 327 9.90 -53.86 11.61
CA THR A 327 10.37 -54.54 10.38
C THR A 327 11.80 -55.05 10.48
N THR A 328 12.59 -54.61 11.48
CA THR A 328 14.00 -55.01 11.66
C THR A 328 14.21 -56.07 12.73
N THR A 329 13.16 -56.47 13.47
CA THR A 329 13.22 -57.63 14.36
C THR A 329 13.10 -58.93 13.57
N SER A 330 14.20 -59.33 12.91
CA SER A 330 14.40 -60.75 12.58
C SER A 330 14.63 -61.49 13.89
N PRO A 331 13.87 -62.56 14.21
CA PRO A 331 14.11 -63.32 15.43
C PRO A 331 15.53 -63.86 15.41
N LEU A 332 16.31 -63.50 16.44
CA LEU A 332 17.66 -64.01 16.63
C LEU A 332 17.58 -65.55 16.68
N LYS A 333 18.40 -66.21 15.86
CA LYS A 333 18.50 -67.67 15.85
C LYS A 333 18.86 -68.12 17.27
N PRO A 334 18.10 -69.03 17.90
CA PRO A 334 18.40 -69.49 19.24
C PRO A 334 19.81 -70.09 19.27
N LEU A 335 20.62 -69.63 20.23
CA LEU A 335 21.96 -70.13 20.49
C LEU A 335 21.81 -71.30 21.47
N ASP A 336 21.91 -72.53 20.98
CA ASP A 336 22.02 -73.70 21.84
C ASP A 336 23.43 -73.75 22.44
N VAL A 337 23.56 -73.33 23.70
CA VAL A 337 24.81 -73.44 24.45
C VAL A 337 24.86 -74.81 25.12
N LEU A 338 25.72 -75.69 24.61
CA LEU A 338 26.07 -76.94 25.28
C LEU A 338 26.87 -76.64 26.54
N VAL A 339 26.23 -76.78 27.70
CA VAL A 339 26.90 -76.73 29.01
C VAL A 339 27.48 -78.10 29.31
N ALA A 340 28.80 -78.23 29.26
CA ALA A 340 29.51 -79.39 29.76
C ALA A 340 29.95 -79.15 31.21
N PRO A 341 29.82 -80.13 32.12
CA PRO A 341 30.32 -80.01 33.48
C PRO A 341 31.86 -79.94 33.50
N SER A 342 32.39 -79.03 34.33
CA SER A 342 33.83 -78.87 34.55
C SER A 342 34.44 -80.13 35.19
N PRO A 343 35.66 -80.52 34.81
CA PRO A 343 36.40 -81.62 35.43
C PRO A 343 36.78 -81.36 36.88
#